data_AF-T0G0Z4-F1
#
_entry.id   AF-T0G0Z4-F1
#
_cell.length_a   1.000
_cell.length_b   1.000
_cell.length_c   1.000
_cell.angle_alpha   90.00
_cell.angle_beta   90.00
_cell.angle_gamma   90.00
#
_symmetry.space_group_name_H-M   'P 1'
#
loop_
_entity.id
_entity.type
_entity.pdbx_description
1 polymer ?
#
loop_
_entity_poly.entity_id
_entity_poly.type
_entity_poly.pdbx_seq_one_letter_code
_entity_poly.pdbx_strand_id
1 'polypeptide(L)' 'MTAEFHQVGKQILLDGQHFADACTEEAAAQILAGLTGRASIAAYLDHQAELRGRWAGIYLRAMAANVRAGLDLEENEG' A
#
# COMPACT_ATOMS: atom_id res chain seq x y z
N MET A 1 7.61 11.36 3.61
CA MET A 1 8.12 9.99 3.47
C MET A 1 6.94 9.08 3.67
N THR A 2 6.66 8.17 2.74
CA THR A 2 5.58 7.18 2.88
C THR A 2 6.09 6.06 3.78
N ALA A 3 5.39 5.80 4.88
CA ALA A 3 5.76 4.75 5.82
C ALA A 3 5.74 3.38 5.13
N GLU A 4 6.76 2.54 5.38
CA GLU A 4 6.95 1.27 4.71
C GLU A 4 6.76 0.10 5.67
N PHE A 5 5.93 -0.87 5.26
CA PHE A 5 5.70 -2.08 6.04
C PHE A 5 6.64 -3.20 5.61
N HIS A 6 7.17 -3.94 6.59
CA HIS A 6 8.04 -5.09 6.38
C HIS A 6 7.62 -6.25 7.28
N GLN A 7 7.98 -7.49 6.90
CA GLN A 7 7.76 -8.68 7.72
C GLN A 7 9.09 -9.26 8.19
N VAL A 8 9.16 -9.66 9.46
CA VAL A 8 10.25 -10.47 10.05
C VAL A 8 9.63 -11.63 10.83
N GLY A 9 9.64 -12.83 10.26
CA GLY A 9 8.94 -13.99 10.82
C GLY A 9 7.44 -13.71 10.95
N LYS A 10 6.93 -13.70 12.19
CA LYS A 10 5.53 -13.38 12.50
C LYS A 10 5.27 -11.89 12.75
N GLN A 11 6.31 -11.08 12.80
CA GLN A 11 6.21 -9.67 13.14
C GLN A 11 6.04 -8.82 11.89
N ILE A 12 5.24 -7.78 12.00
CA ILE A 12 5.10 -6.73 11.00
C ILE A 12 5.72 -5.47 11.61
N LEU A 13 6.59 -4.84 10.83
CA LEU A 13 7.28 -3.62 11.18
C LEU A 13 6.78 -2.47 10.31
N LEU A 14 6.68 -1.28 10.89
CA LEU A 14 6.46 -0.02 10.18
C LEU A 14 7.71 0.84 10.37
N ASP A 15 8.41 1.17 9.28
CA ASP A 15 9.67 1.93 9.32
C ASP A 15 10.70 1.35 10.33
N GLY A 16 10.75 0.01 10.43
CA GLY A 16 11.64 -0.72 11.33
C GLY A 16 11.19 -0.78 12.79
N GLN A 17 10.07 -0.16 13.15
CA GLN A 17 9.45 -0.28 14.47
C GLN A 17 8.40 -1.38 14.50
N HIS A 18 8.24 -2.05 15.63
CA HIS A 18 7.19 -3.07 15.79
C HIS A 18 5.81 -2.44 15.61
N PHE A 19 5.01 -3.04 14.73
CA PHE A 19 3.64 -2.60 14.44
C PHE A 19 2.62 -3.63 14.92
N ALA A 20 2.82 -4.91 14.57
CA ALA A 20 1.92 -6.00 14.95
C ALA A 20 2.62 -7.36 14.96
N ASP A 21 2.03 -8.32 15.68
CA ASP A 21 2.40 -9.74 15.60
C ASP A 21 1.24 -10.57 15.05
N ALA A 22 1.54 -11.50 14.17
CA ALA A 22 0.59 -12.49 13.68
C ALA A 22 0.72 -13.84 14.40
N CYS A 23 -0.32 -14.66 14.33
CA CYS A 23 -0.31 -16.00 14.90
C CYS A 23 0.65 -16.96 14.15
N THR A 24 0.80 -16.78 12.84
CA THR A 24 1.71 -17.55 11.96
C THR A 24 2.44 -16.63 10.98
N GLU A 25 3.50 -17.13 10.34
CA GLU A 25 4.24 -16.38 9.34
C GLU A 25 3.41 -16.17 8.07
N GLU A 26 2.57 -17.13 7.70
CA GLU A 26 1.63 -16.98 6.57
C GLU A 26 0.59 -15.89 6.85
N ALA A 27 0.10 -15.79 8.09
CA ALA A 27 -0.82 -14.72 8.47
C ALA A 27 -0.12 -13.35 8.43
N ALA A 28 1.12 -13.25 8.88
CA ALA A 28 1.92 -12.02 8.75
C ALA A 28 2.11 -11.62 7.28
N ALA A 29 2.38 -12.60 6.40
CA ALA A 29 2.52 -12.35 4.96
C ALA A 29 1.21 -11.86 4.32
N GLN A 30 0.06 -12.41 4.71
CA GLN A 30 -1.25 -11.96 4.22
C GLN A 30 -1.58 -10.55 4.69
N ILE A 31 -1.29 -10.22 5.95
CA ILE A 31 -1.49 -8.88 6.49
C ILE A 31 -0.54 -7.89 5.80
N LEU A 32 0.74 -8.23 5.64
CA LEU A 32 1.71 -7.41 4.89
C LEU A 32 1.24 -7.18 3.45
N ALA A 33 0.75 -8.22 2.77
CA ALA A 33 0.19 -8.10 1.42
C ALA A 33 -1.07 -7.22 1.38
N GLY A 34 -1.89 -7.21 2.43
CA GLY A 34 -3.03 -6.29 2.55
C GLY A 34 -2.58 -4.84 2.76
N LEU A 35 -1.63 -4.62 3.67
CA LEU A 35 -1.06 -3.30 3.99
C LEU A 35 -0.31 -2.69 2.79
N THR A 36 0.43 -3.52 2.06
CA THR A 36 1.20 -3.10 0.87
C THR A 36 0.41 -3.23 -0.43
N GLY A 37 -0.74 -3.92 -0.43
CA GLY A 37 -1.53 -4.22 -1.63
C GLY A 37 -2.15 -2.98 -2.26
N ARG A 38 -2.72 -2.07 -1.46
CA ARG A 38 -3.28 -0.82 -2.00
C ARG A 38 -2.17 0.16 -2.43
N ALA A 39 -1.09 0.26 -1.65
CA ALA A 39 0.08 1.07 -2.00
C ALA A 39 0.77 0.59 -3.29
N SER A 40 0.89 -0.73 -3.47
CA SER A 40 1.45 -1.34 -4.69
C SER A 40 0.54 -1.16 -5.91
N ILE A 41 -0.79 -1.20 -5.73
CA ILE A 41 -1.75 -0.84 -6.80
C ILE A 41 -1.57 0.62 -7.23
N ALA A 42 -1.47 1.56 -6.28
CA ALA A 42 -1.26 2.97 -6.61
C ALA A 42 0.08 3.22 -7.33
N ALA A 43 1.16 2.59 -6.85
CA ALA A 43 2.48 2.67 -7.48
C ALA A 43 2.50 2.05 -8.90
N TYR A 44 1.83 0.91 -9.08
CA TYR A 44 1.67 0.28 -10.40
C TYR A 44 0.90 1.18 -11.38
N LEU A 45 -0.17 1.83 -10.92
CA LEU A 45 -0.97 2.75 -11.73
C LEU A 45 -0.16 3.99 -12.14
N ASP A 46 0.68 4.54 -11.26
CA ASP A 46 1.58 5.64 -11.60
C ASP A 46 2.66 5.21 -12.60
N HIS A 47 3.27 4.04 -12.41
CA HIS A 47 4.23 3.51 -13.37
C HIS A 47 3.60 3.28 -14.75
N GLN A 48 2.38 2.73 -14.81
CA GLN A 48 1.65 2.60 -16.07
C GLN A 48 1.29 3.96 -16.68
N ALA A 49 1.05 5.00 -15.88
CA ALA A 49 0.77 6.33 -16.39
C ALA A 49 1.97 6.96 -17.12
N GLU A 50 3.19 6.63 -16.70
CA GLU A 50 4.43 7.08 -17.35
C GLU A 50 4.67 6.41 -18.71
N LEU A 51 4.21 5.17 -18.87
CA LEU A 51 4.38 4.38 -20.09
C LEU A 51 3.31 4.65 -21.16
N ARG A 52 2.30 5.47 -20.86
CA ARG A 52 1.12 5.67 -21.71
C ARG A 52 1.01 7.12 -22.19
N GLY A 53 0.23 7.33 -23.25
CA GLY A 53 -0.03 8.66 -23.80
C GLY A 53 -0.75 9.59 -22.81
N ARG A 54 -0.63 10.90 -23.03
CA ARG A 54 -1.02 11.97 -22.09
C ARG A 54 -2.39 11.78 -21.42
N TRP A 55 -3.40 11.37 -22.20
CA TRP A 55 -4.77 11.17 -21.69
C TRP A 55 -4.93 9.91 -20.83
N ALA A 56 -4.35 8.79 -21.25
CA ALA A 56 -4.37 7.55 -20.48
C ALA A 56 -3.57 7.70 -19.16
N GLY A 57 -2.47 8.44 -19.20
CA GLY A 57 -1.68 8.75 -18.00
C GLY A 57 -2.44 9.58 -16.97
N ILE A 58 -3.22 10.59 -17.40
CA ILE A 58 -4.07 11.40 -16.50
C ILE A 58 -5.09 10.51 -15.78
N TYR A 59 -5.77 9.61 -16.51
CA TYR A 59 -6.76 8.69 -15.93
C TYR A 59 -6.13 7.74 -14.91
N LEU A 60 -4.98 7.16 -15.23
CA LEU A 60 -4.27 6.24 -14.33
C LEU A 60 -3.78 6.91 -13.05
N ARG A 61 -3.29 8.16 -13.14
CA ARG A 61 -2.93 8.97 -11.96
C ARG A 61 -4.14 9.30 -11.09
N ALA A 62 -5.30 9.58 -11.69
CA ALA A 62 -6.53 9.80 -10.94
C ALA A 62 -6.99 8.52 -10.20
N MET A 63 -6.84 7.35 -10.82
CA MET A 63 -7.09 6.06 -10.17
C MET A 63 -6.10 5.80 -9.01
N ALA A 64 -4.80 6.07 -9.21
CA ALA A 64 -3.81 5.97 -8.15
C ALA A 64 -4.13 6.89 -6.96
N ALA A 65 -4.58 8.13 -7.24
CA ALA A 65 -5.01 9.08 -6.22
C ALA A 65 -6.25 8.59 -5.45
N ASN A 66 -7.23 7.96 -6.12
CA ASN A 66 -8.39 7.37 -5.43
C ASN A 66 -8.02 6.19 -4.54
N VAL A 67 -7.10 5.33 -5.00
CA VAL A 67 -6.60 4.20 -4.20
C VAL A 67 -5.86 4.72 -2.95
N ARG A 68 -5.13 5.83 -3.07
CA ARG A 68 -4.49 6.51 -1.94
C ARG A 68 -5.50 7.19 -1.01
N ALA A 69 -6.48 7.91 -1.54
CA ALA A 69 -7.51 8.58 -0.73
C ALA A 69 -8.39 7.58 0.05
N GLY A 70 -8.59 6.38 -0.50
CA GLY A 70 -9.21 5.27 0.23
C GLY A 70 -8.35 4.69 1.35
N LEU A 71 -7.07 5.08 1.48
CA LEU A 71 -6.24 4.81 2.67
C LEU A 71 -6.51 5.85 3.76
N ASP A 72 -6.66 7.13 3.38
CA ASP A 72 -6.86 8.23 4.35
C ASP A 72 -8.25 8.24 5.01
N LEU A 73 -9.27 7.66 4.36
CA LEU A 73 -10.64 7.62 4.90
C LEU A 73 -10.85 6.54 5.97
N GLU A 74 -9.97 5.54 6.08
CA GLU A 74 -10.05 4.52 7.15
C GLU A 74 -9.39 5.01 8.47
N GLU A 75 -8.64 6.13 8.47
CA GLU A 75 -8.00 6.71 9.67
C GLU A 75 -8.90 7.72 10.44
N ASN A 76 -10.10 8.03 9.94
CA ASN A 76 -10.97 9.10 10.50
C ASN A 76 -12.29 8.60 11.14
N GLU A 77 -12.37 7.31 11.50
CA GLU A 77 -13.44 6.75 12.34
C GLU A 77 -12.91 6.23 13.70
N GLY A 78 -12.15 7.07 14.41
CA GLY A 78 -11.68 6.83 15.79
C GLY A 78 -12.03 7.96 16.74
#